data_AF-A0AAD7S1Z3-F1
#
_entry.id   AF-A0AAD7S1Z3-F1
#
_cell.length_a   1.000
_cell.length_b   1.000
_cell.length_c   1.000
_cell.angle_alpha   90.00
_cell.angle_beta   90.00
_cell.angle_gamma   90.00
#
_symmetry.space_group_name_H-M   'P 1'
#
loop_
_entity.id
_entity.type
_entity.pdbx_description
1 polymer ?
#
loop_
_entity_poly.entity_id
_entity_poly.type
_entity_poly.pdbx_seq_one_letter_code
_entity_poly.pdbx_strand_id
1 'polypeptide(L)'
;MRLPQNKPAPHAVILNDEAVERASAQTSHGTARSTTGTADSFLRASHVLRTRRAHQVTAAALYILQHRAYNHYCLGETRDAEDLPEFEDWCCQRGEDIPQFHYWATVLELELLVLVYVRSLRQGSLMMYLDALTELVPWFHALDHTHYARWIPVHLKDMAELTTKHPDVARKFREGYFTVQKTQRVFSSIPIDQAHEQNNACIKGDGGAVGLTDNPSALRRWMVAGPEVARVIEEFQDGNQHWRRQTADTRHHDQTPSVQASFVKDVRSLVGVIEEMGNPFKEESQDVVKLDTKEIAGPAAVETVMNAKRIGQEQFEAFTRECLLDRTKAVDDPIPRNKLKVFSTSTPRSQSKGQQQLASVKNDRELFAHLYIGCQTRDGNLEELFRHENQTCPPALSDGGSLCTGTKNDLLTCLEEVSDAKTETPVTTCIVLDGAAIVQMLKPAASKTFEEYAQQIFIPYMSTKLQTVSRLDLVWDTYLADSLKGSTRAKRDKACGDVWWLPQPYQETGRTSYEWTATRPSCSGSSQQLSWNGLTRRTSNSSLLMERQCSASHYCQI
;
A
#
# COMPACT_ATOMS: atom_id res chain seq x y z
N MET A 1 7.03 25.25 -4.82
CA MET A 1 7.06 23.85 -4.34
C MET A 1 6.50 22.95 -5.43
N ARG A 2 7.32 22.04 -6.00
CA ARG A 2 6.79 20.95 -6.82
C ARG A 2 6.18 19.93 -5.87
N LEU A 3 4.86 19.87 -5.79
CA LEU A 3 4.20 18.66 -5.28
C LEU A 3 4.52 17.53 -6.29
N PRO A 4 5.00 16.35 -5.85
CA PRO A 4 5.30 15.26 -6.77
C PRO A 4 3.99 14.73 -7.39
N GLN A 5 3.63 15.22 -8.58
CA GLN A 5 2.33 14.97 -9.25
C GLN A 5 2.22 13.64 -10.03
N ASN A 6 3.09 12.67 -9.79
CA ASN A 6 2.93 11.31 -10.35
C ASN A 6 2.63 10.23 -9.31
N LYS A 7 2.24 10.63 -8.10
CA LYS A 7 1.51 9.75 -7.19
C LYS A 7 0.20 10.43 -6.82
N PRO A 8 -0.96 9.78 -7.03
CA PRO A 8 -2.20 10.34 -6.57
C PRO A 8 -2.15 10.47 -5.05
N ALA A 9 -2.69 11.54 -4.50
CA ALA A 9 -3.43 11.37 -3.27
C ALA A 9 -4.74 12.16 -3.32
N PRO A 10 -5.76 11.72 -2.60
CA PRO A 10 -5.86 10.47 -1.83
C PRO A 10 -7.11 9.71 -2.28
N HIS A 11 -6.96 8.90 -3.33
CA HIS A 11 -8.03 8.00 -3.79
C HIS A 11 -8.17 6.75 -2.90
N ALA A 12 -7.42 6.66 -1.80
CA ALA A 12 -7.54 5.59 -0.80
C ALA A 12 -8.42 5.99 0.40
N VAL A 13 -9.16 7.10 0.27
CA VAL A 13 -9.99 7.66 1.33
C VAL A 13 -11.39 7.06 1.21
N ILE A 14 -11.57 5.93 1.89
CA ILE A 14 -12.88 5.36 2.24
C ILE A 14 -13.64 4.61 1.13
N LEU A 15 -12.96 3.80 0.34
CA LEU A 15 -13.63 2.67 -0.31
C LEU A 15 -12.83 1.39 -0.03
N ASN A 16 -12.61 1.08 1.24
CA ASN A 16 -12.10 -0.25 1.61
C ASN A 16 -13.20 -1.34 1.50
N ASP A 17 -14.32 -1.01 0.86
CA ASP A 17 -15.34 -1.96 0.45
C ASP A 17 -15.16 -2.20 -1.06
N GLU A 18 -14.49 -3.30 -1.39
CA GLU A 18 -14.27 -3.78 -2.77
C GLU A 18 -15.60 -3.86 -3.55
N ALA A 19 -16.77 -3.88 -2.88
CA ALA A 19 -18.09 -3.88 -3.51
C ALA A 19 -18.39 -2.60 -4.29
N VAL A 20 -18.13 -1.41 -3.73
CA VAL A 20 -18.38 -0.14 -4.45
C VAL A 20 -17.31 0.12 -5.50
N GLU A 21 -16.10 -0.38 -5.28
CA GLU A 21 -15.03 -0.39 -6.27
C GLU A 21 -15.36 -1.30 -7.48
N ARG A 22 -15.90 -2.50 -7.23
CA ARG A 22 -16.35 -3.45 -8.28
C ARG A 22 -17.66 -3.01 -8.94
N ALA A 23 -18.62 -2.46 -8.19
CA ALA A 23 -19.90 -1.97 -8.73
C ALA A 23 -19.70 -0.71 -9.59
N SER A 24 -18.79 0.20 -9.20
CA SER A 24 -18.38 1.33 -10.04
C SER A 24 -17.67 0.85 -11.32
N ALA A 25 -16.92 -0.24 -11.25
CA ALA A 25 -16.29 -0.83 -12.43
C ALA A 25 -17.29 -1.50 -13.40
N GLN A 26 -18.39 -2.08 -12.90
CA GLN A 26 -19.40 -2.80 -13.70
C GLN A 26 -20.26 -1.91 -14.61
N THR A 27 -20.25 -0.59 -14.44
CA THR A 27 -21.13 0.32 -15.20
C THR A 27 -20.59 0.77 -16.56
N SER A 28 -19.36 0.37 -16.94
CA SER A 28 -18.82 0.67 -18.27
C SER A 28 -19.14 -0.43 -19.30
N HIS A 29 -20.23 -0.21 -20.02
CA HIS A 29 -20.76 -0.96 -21.18
C HIS A 29 -21.63 -2.17 -20.84
N GLY A 30 -22.83 -2.18 -21.44
CA GLY A 30 -23.82 -3.23 -21.26
C GLY A 30 -23.22 -4.62 -21.53
N THR A 31 -23.53 -5.56 -20.64
CA THR A 31 -23.19 -6.99 -20.77
C THR A 31 -21.72 -7.27 -21.11
N ALA A 32 -20.80 -6.85 -20.25
CA ALA A 32 -19.50 -7.51 -20.10
C ALA A 32 -18.94 -7.21 -18.70
N ARG A 33 -18.40 -8.23 -18.01
CA ARG A 33 -17.51 -8.04 -16.86
C ARG A 33 -16.50 -6.96 -17.23
N SER A 34 -16.41 -5.90 -16.44
CA SER A 34 -15.32 -4.95 -16.56
C SER A 34 -14.01 -5.72 -16.44
N THR A 35 -13.11 -5.54 -17.41
CA THR A 35 -11.77 -6.12 -17.34
C THR A 35 -11.09 -5.56 -16.11
N THR A 36 -10.32 -6.38 -15.39
CA THR A 36 -9.57 -6.01 -14.17
C THR A 36 -8.78 -4.71 -14.35
N GLY A 37 -8.27 -4.44 -15.56
CA GLY A 37 -7.57 -3.20 -15.91
C GLY A 37 -8.40 -1.91 -15.82
N THR A 38 -9.73 -1.96 -16.00
CA THR A 38 -10.60 -0.76 -15.89
C THR A 38 -10.90 -0.45 -14.42
N ALA A 39 -11.14 -1.46 -13.59
CA ALA A 39 -11.28 -1.30 -12.14
C ALA A 39 -9.97 -0.75 -11.54
N ASP A 40 -8.83 -1.35 -11.89
CA ASP A 40 -7.50 -0.88 -11.49
C ASP A 40 -7.23 0.56 -11.95
N SER A 41 -7.78 0.97 -13.10
CA SER A 41 -7.59 2.33 -13.61
C SER A 41 -8.25 3.39 -12.72
N PHE A 42 -9.36 3.04 -12.05
CA PHE A 42 -10.02 3.90 -11.07
C PHE A 42 -9.22 3.96 -9.77
N LEU A 43 -8.76 2.80 -9.26
CA LEU A 43 -7.96 2.69 -8.04
C LEU A 43 -6.63 3.44 -8.13
N ARG A 44 -5.97 3.36 -9.27
CA ARG A 44 -4.69 4.05 -9.52
C ARG A 44 -4.88 5.48 -10.03
N ALA A 45 -6.13 5.92 -10.23
CA ALA A 45 -6.49 7.18 -10.87
C ALA A 45 -5.73 7.45 -12.18
N SER A 46 -5.38 6.39 -12.91
CA SER A 46 -4.57 6.47 -14.13
C SER A 46 -5.27 7.23 -15.27
N HIS A 47 -6.58 7.50 -15.14
CA HIS A 47 -7.35 8.28 -16.08
C HIS A 47 -8.32 9.26 -15.39
N VAL A 48 -7.86 10.49 -15.15
CA VAL A 48 -8.54 11.55 -14.37
C VAL A 48 -10.02 11.74 -14.75
N LEU A 49 -10.37 11.75 -16.04
CA LEU A 49 -11.77 11.93 -16.47
C LEU A 49 -12.68 10.75 -16.09
N ARG A 50 -12.14 9.53 -16.13
CA ARG A 50 -12.90 8.31 -15.81
C ARG A 50 -13.11 8.23 -14.30
N THR A 51 -12.05 8.47 -13.53
CA THR A 51 -12.10 8.54 -12.06
C THR A 51 -13.08 9.60 -11.58
N ARG A 52 -13.07 10.81 -12.17
CA ARG A 52 -14.04 11.85 -11.84
C ARG A 52 -15.48 11.41 -12.09
N ARG A 53 -15.76 10.75 -13.22
CA ARG A 53 -17.10 10.25 -13.53
C ARG A 53 -17.56 9.20 -12.54
N ALA A 54 -16.67 8.31 -12.10
CA ALA A 54 -16.99 7.32 -11.08
C ALA A 54 -17.42 8.00 -9.77
N HIS A 55 -16.64 8.96 -9.26
CA HIS A 55 -16.99 9.75 -8.08
C HIS A 55 -18.36 10.44 -8.20
N GLN A 56 -18.65 11.06 -9.35
CA GLN A 56 -19.97 11.69 -9.60
C GLN A 56 -21.12 10.68 -9.58
N VAL A 57 -20.92 9.49 -10.15
CA VAL A 57 -21.93 8.42 -10.17
C VAL A 57 -22.15 7.87 -8.77
N THR A 58 -21.08 7.61 -8.02
CA THR A 58 -21.13 7.12 -6.63
C THR A 58 -21.85 8.10 -5.71
N ALA A 59 -21.47 9.39 -5.74
CA ALA A 59 -22.13 10.42 -4.93
C ALA A 59 -23.64 10.50 -5.22
N ALA A 60 -24.02 10.51 -6.49
CA ALA A 60 -25.44 10.55 -6.89
C ALA A 60 -26.19 9.29 -6.45
N ALA A 61 -25.59 8.11 -6.59
CA ALA A 61 -26.19 6.85 -6.18
C ALA A 61 -26.41 6.79 -4.66
N LEU A 62 -25.39 7.14 -3.87
CA LEU A 62 -25.47 7.17 -2.40
C LEU A 62 -26.53 8.18 -1.92
N TYR A 63 -26.59 9.37 -2.51
CA TYR A 63 -27.61 10.37 -2.18
C TYR A 63 -29.03 9.86 -2.46
N ILE A 64 -29.25 9.20 -3.60
CA ILE A 64 -30.55 8.58 -3.93
C ILE A 64 -30.90 7.47 -2.92
N LEU A 65 -29.94 6.63 -2.55
CA LEU A 65 -30.14 5.55 -1.58
C LEU A 65 -30.47 6.07 -0.19
N GLN A 66 -29.82 7.15 0.24
CA GLN A 66 -30.07 7.82 1.52
C GLN A 66 -31.50 8.40 1.55
N HIS A 67 -31.93 9.09 0.49
CA HIS A 67 -33.32 9.57 0.33
C HIS A 67 -34.34 8.43 0.31
N ARG A 68 -34.03 7.31 -0.35
CA ARG A 68 -34.91 6.12 -0.33
C ARG A 68 -35.03 5.50 1.06
N ALA A 69 -33.98 5.54 1.86
CA ALA A 69 -34.01 5.08 3.24
C ALA A 69 -34.86 6.02 4.12
N TYR A 70 -34.72 7.34 3.96
CA TYR A 70 -35.56 8.33 4.64
C TYR A 70 -37.05 8.16 4.27
N ASN A 71 -37.37 8.09 2.98
CA ASN A 71 -38.75 7.87 2.54
C ASN A 71 -39.35 6.58 3.12
N HIS A 72 -38.55 5.52 3.23
CA HIS A 72 -38.98 4.27 3.87
C HIS A 72 -39.23 4.44 5.38
N TYR A 73 -38.37 5.19 6.07
CA TYR A 73 -38.56 5.55 7.48
C TYR A 73 -39.88 6.33 7.68
N CYS A 74 -40.13 7.37 6.87
CA CYS A 74 -41.37 8.16 6.93
C CYS A 74 -42.63 7.33 6.67
N LEU A 75 -42.57 6.29 5.83
CA LEU A 75 -43.70 5.40 5.55
C LEU A 75 -43.93 4.36 6.66
N GLY A 76 -42.90 4.03 7.44
CA GLY A 76 -42.98 3.04 8.52
C GLY A 76 -43.40 3.62 9.87
N GLU A 77 -43.22 4.93 10.08
CA GLU A 77 -43.66 5.65 11.27
C GLU A 77 -45.16 5.94 11.22
N THR A 78 -45.92 5.51 12.23
CA THR A 78 -47.35 5.82 12.38
C THR A 78 -47.59 7.20 13.01
N ARG A 79 -46.59 8.09 13.03
CA ARG A 79 -46.68 9.41 13.64
C ARG A 79 -47.34 10.42 12.70
N ASP A 80 -47.89 11.48 13.27
CA ASP A 80 -48.38 12.61 12.48
C ASP A 80 -47.19 13.25 11.73
N ALA A 81 -47.44 13.73 10.51
CA ALA A 81 -46.38 14.26 9.64
C ALA A 81 -45.60 15.45 10.24
N GLU A 82 -46.16 16.13 11.25
CA GLU A 82 -45.52 17.24 11.97
C GLU A 82 -44.44 16.78 12.97
N ASP A 83 -44.41 15.49 13.34
CA ASP A 83 -43.43 14.93 14.30
C ASP A 83 -42.23 14.24 13.63
N LEU A 84 -42.20 14.19 12.30
CA LEU A 84 -41.09 13.59 11.55
C LEU A 84 -39.92 14.58 11.42
N PRO A 85 -38.68 14.17 11.74
CA PRO A 85 -37.51 15.03 11.54
C PRO A 85 -37.32 15.35 10.05
N GLU A 86 -36.80 16.55 9.75
CA GLU A 86 -36.36 16.91 8.40
C GLU A 86 -35.26 15.95 7.92
N PHE A 87 -35.09 15.80 6.61
CA PHE A 87 -34.15 14.84 6.01
C PHE A 87 -32.74 14.98 6.57
N GLU A 88 -32.25 16.22 6.67
CA GLU A 88 -30.92 16.54 7.20
C GLU A 88 -30.79 16.15 8.67
N ASP A 89 -31.79 16.49 9.49
CA ASP A 89 -31.80 16.15 10.92
C ASP A 89 -31.87 14.63 11.14
N TRP A 90 -32.68 13.93 10.33
CA TRP A 90 -32.74 12.47 10.34
C TRP A 90 -31.39 11.85 9.96
N CYS A 91 -30.71 12.38 8.94
CA CYS A 91 -29.39 11.91 8.55
C CYS A 91 -28.37 12.12 9.67
N CYS A 92 -28.40 13.26 10.35
CA CYS A 92 -27.54 13.54 11.50
C CYS A 92 -27.77 12.52 12.63
N GLN A 93 -29.03 12.33 13.04
CA GLN A 93 -29.39 11.38 14.10
C GLN A 93 -28.95 9.95 13.74
N ARG A 94 -29.28 9.48 12.54
CA ARG A 94 -28.89 8.14 12.07
C ARG A 94 -27.38 7.98 11.96
N GLY A 95 -26.66 9.04 11.58
CA GLY A 95 -25.21 9.06 11.51
C GLY A 95 -24.52 9.05 12.89
N GLU A 96 -25.19 9.47 13.96
CA GLU A 96 -24.69 9.36 15.32
C GLU A 96 -24.97 7.96 15.91
N ASP A 97 -26.17 7.42 15.62
CA ASP A 97 -26.65 6.21 16.27
C ASP A 97 -26.23 4.91 15.55
N ILE A 98 -26.03 4.94 14.23
CA ILE A 98 -25.87 3.73 13.40
C ILE A 98 -24.52 3.76 12.68
N PRO A 99 -23.54 2.93 13.10
CA PRO A 99 -22.21 2.91 12.51
C PRO A 99 -22.17 2.67 11.00
N GLN A 100 -23.03 1.78 10.50
CA GLN A 100 -23.12 1.52 9.06
C GLN A 100 -23.60 2.78 8.31
N PHE A 101 -24.61 3.48 8.85
CA PHE A 101 -25.09 4.72 8.26
C PHE A 101 -23.98 5.79 8.28
N HIS A 102 -23.30 5.97 9.42
CA HIS A 102 -22.19 6.89 9.58
C HIS A 102 -21.11 6.66 8.53
N TYR A 103 -20.70 5.40 8.33
CA TYR A 103 -19.69 5.03 7.34
C TYR A 103 -20.08 5.51 5.93
N TRP A 104 -21.27 5.14 5.45
CA TRP A 104 -21.71 5.49 4.10
C TRP A 104 -22.04 6.97 3.91
N ALA A 105 -22.51 7.64 4.95
CA ALA A 105 -22.69 9.10 4.96
C ALA A 105 -21.32 9.81 4.86
N THR A 106 -20.31 9.30 5.58
CA THR A 106 -18.93 9.82 5.51
C THR A 106 -18.32 9.60 4.12
N VAL A 107 -18.55 8.43 3.50
CA VAL A 107 -18.15 8.17 2.10
C VAL A 107 -18.76 9.22 1.17
N LEU A 108 -20.08 9.46 1.29
CA LEU A 108 -20.77 10.46 0.48
C LEU A 108 -20.20 11.88 0.72
N GLU A 109 -19.94 12.27 1.97
CA GLU A 109 -19.33 13.56 2.32
C GLU A 109 -17.98 13.74 1.61
N LEU A 110 -17.12 12.72 1.63
CA LEU A 110 -15.81 12.76 1.00
C LEU A 110 -15.86 12.79 -0.52
N GLU A 111 -16.76 12.00 -1.11
CA GLU A 111 -17.05 12.03 -2.54
C GLU A 111 -17.45 13.44 -2.98
N LEU A 112 -18.36 14.09 -2.25
CA LEU A 112 -18.77 15.46 -2.50
C LEU A 112 -17.61 16.44 -2.30
N LEU A 113 -16.81 16.27 -1.27
CA LEU A 113 -15.69 17.16 -0.96
C LEU A 113 -14.61 17.14 -2.07
N VAL A 114 -14.29 15.96 -2.61
CA VAL A 114 -13.41 15.82 -3.78
C VAL A 114 -14.03 16.50 -5.01
N LEU A 115 -15.34 16.37 -5.22
CA LEU A 115 -16.04 17.03 -6.33
C LEU A 115 -16.08 18.56 -6.17
N VAL A 116 -16.20 19.10 -4.95
CA VAL A 116 -16.09 20.53 -4.66
C VAL A 116 -14.66 21.02 -4.93
N TYR A 117 -13.64 20.26 -4.53
CA TYR A 117 -12.25 20.56 -4.90
C TYR A 117 -12.07 20.61 -6.43
N VAL A 118 -12.55 19.61 -7.17
CA VAL A 118 -12.48 19.61 -8.64
C VAL A 118 -13.25 20.80 -9.23
N ARG A 119 -14.44 21.09 -8.72
CA ARG A 119 -15.26 22.24 -9.14
C ARG A 119 -14.51 23.56 -8.94
N SER A 120 -13.84 23.73 -7.80
CA SER A 120 -13.08 24.95 -7.50
C SER A 120 -12.02 25.24 -8.56
N LEU A 121 -11.26 24.22 -8.98
CA LEU A 121 -10.24 24.32 -10.02
C LEU A 121 -10.85 24.59 -11.40
N ARG A 122 -11.94 23.91 -11.73
CA ARG A 122 -12.61 24.01 -13.03
C ARG A 122 -13.32 25.33 -13.24
N GLN A 123 -13.70 25.99 -12.15
CA GLN A 123 -14.31 27.33 -12.15
C GLN A 123 -13.30 28.44 -11.87
N GLY A 124 -12.06 28.12 -11.45
CA GLY A 124 -11.09 29.11 -11.00
C GLY A 124 -11.55 29.85 -9.73
N SER A 125 -12.28 29.17 -8.83
CA SER A 125 -12.74 29.76 -7.56
C SER A 125 -11.71 29.51 -6.46
N LEU A 126 -10.95 30.54 -6.09
CA LEU A 126 -9.92 30.42 -5.05
C LEU A 126 -10.52 30.11 -3.67
N MET A 127 -11.63 30.75 -3.30
CA MET A 127 -12.24 30.54 -1.97
C MET A 127 -12.67 29.09 -1.78
N MET A 128 -13.43 28.57 -2.75
CA MET A 128 -13.89 27.17 -2.73
C MET A 128 -12.71 26.19 -2.74
N TYR A 129 -11.60 26.55 -3.39
CA TYR A 129 -10.39 25.74 -3.41
C TYR A 129 -9.74 25.66 -2.03
N LEU A 130 -9.65 26.79 -1.32
CA LEU A 130 -9.09 26.84 0.03
C LEU A 130 -10.02 26.16 1.05
N ASP A 131 -11.32 26.37 0.95
CA ASP A 131 -12.32 25.73 1.82
C ASP A 131 -12.26 24.20 1.65
N ALA A 132 -12.30 23.72 0.39
CA ALA A 132 -12.23 22.29 0.11
C ALA A 132 -10.93 21.66 0.60
N LEU A 133 -9.79 22.34 0.43
CA LEU A 133 -8.52 21.85 0.97
C LEU A 133 -8.51 21.83 2.50
N THR A 134 -9.07 22.85 3.15
CA THR A 134 -9.14 22.91 4.61
C THR A 134 -9.94 21.74 5.18
N GLU A 135 -11.09 21.42 4.57
CA GLU A 135 -11.92 20.27 4.95
C GLU A 135 -11.28 18.91 4.60
N LEU A 136 -10.42 18.84 3.58
CA LEU A 136 -9.72 17.60 3.20
C LEU A 136 -8.53 17.26 4.10
N VAL A 137 -7.87 18.27 4.68
CA VAL A 137 -6.64 18.07 5.46
C VAL A 137 -6.82 17.12 6.65
N PRO A 138 -7.89 17.23 7.48
CA PRO A 138 -8.17 16.27 8.54
C PRO A 138 -8.13 14.83 8.06
N TRP A 139 -8.71 14.55 6.88
CA TRP A 139 -8.71 13.22 6.29
C TRP A 139 -7.31 12.77 5.85
N PHE A 140 -6.46 13.67 5.39
CA PHE A 140 -5.06 13.32 5.08
C PHE A 140 -4.27 12.91 6.32
N HIS A 141 -4.55 13.54 7.47
CA HIS A 141 -3.99 13.13 8.76
C HIS A 141 -4.56 11.78 9.19
N ALA A 142 -5.89 11.65 9.24
CA ALA A 142 -6.57 10.42 9.68
C ALA A 142 -6.11 9.19 8.88
N LEU A 143 -5.92 9.32 7.57
CA LEU A 143 -5.70 8.23 6.63
C LEU A 143 -4.24 8.09 6.16
N ASP A 144 -3.30 8.63 6.94
CA ASP A 144 -1.85 8.46 6.74
C ASP A 144 -1.29 9.00 5.41
N HIS A 145 -1.95 9.98 4.80
CA HIS A 145 -1.44 10.72 3.65
C HIS A 145 -0.43 11.79 4.09
N THR A 146 0.65 11.35 4.74
CA THR A 146 1.60 12.20 5.47
C THR A 146 2.20 13.33 4.64
N HIS A 147 2.43 13.13 3.34
CA HIS A 147 2.91 14.19 2.46
C HIS A 147 1.90 15.33 2.29
N TYR A 148 0.61 15.00 2.15
CA TYR A 148 -0.45 15.98 2.00
C TYR A 148 -0.81 16.61 3.34
N ALA A 149 -0.90 15.79 4.39
CA ALA A 149 -1.06 16.24 5.77
C ALA A 149 0.00 17.28 6.18
N ARG A 150 1.24 17.15 5.67
CA ARG A 150 2.31 18.12 5.92
C ARG A 150 2.20 19.39 5.07
N TRP A 151 2.10 19.23 3.74
CA TRP A 151 2.31 20.36 2.83
C TRP A 151 1.07 21.19 2.54
N ILE A 152 -0.13 20.62 2.70
CA ILE A 152 -1.37 21.38 2.49
C ILE A 152 -1.59 22.43 3.59
N PRO A 153 -1.37 22.16 4.89
CA PRO A 153 -1.41 23.23 5.91
C PRO A 153 -0.44 24.39 5.64
N VAL A 154 0.79 24.07 5.19
CA VAL A 154 1.78 25.09 4.80
C VAL A 154 1.25 25.91 3.62
N HIS A 155 0.71 25.25 2.60
CA HIS A 155 0.09 25.91 1.46
C HIS A 155 -1.08 26.81 1.89
N LEU A 156 -2.01 26.33 2.72
CA LEU A 156 -3.15 27.10 3.22
C LEU A 156 -2.69 28.35 3.97
N LYS A 157 -1.66 28.22 4.82
CA LYS A 157 -1.06 29.37 5.52
C LYS A 157 -0.47 30.38 4.54
N ASP A 158 0.30 29.93 3.55
CA ASP A 158 0.85 30.80 2.51
C ASP A 158 -0.26 31.52 1.73
N MET A 159 -1.34 30.80 1.40
CA MET A 159 -2.49 31.37 0.70
C MET A 159 -3.26 32.39 1.56
N ALA A 160 -3.37 32.18 2.87
CA ALA A 160 -3.99 33.14 3.78
C ALA A 160 -3.16 34.43 3.88
N GLU A 161 -1.83 34.31 3.93
CA GLU A 161 -0.90 35.45 4.03
C GLU A 161 -0.71 36.21 2.70
N LEU A 162 -1.14 35.66 1.55
CA LEU A 162 -1.04 36.31 0.24
C LEU A 162 -1.61 37.72 0.23
N THR A 163 -2.75 37.95 0.87
CA THR A 163 -3.42 39.26 0.86
C THR A 163 -2.55 40.35 1.49
N THR A 164 -1.75 39.99 2.49
CA THR A 164 -0.88 40.92 3.22
C THR A 164 0.49 41.03 2.55
N LYS A 165 1.09 39.90 2.14
CA LYS A 165 2.46 39.87 1.60
C LYS A 165 2.55 40.20 0.11
N HIS A 166 1.53 39.80 -0.66
CA HIS A 166 1.50 39.91 -2.12
C HIS A 166 0.09 40.28 -2.63
N PRO A 167 -0.43 41.48 -2.30
CA PRO A 167 -1.83 41.85 -2.58
C PRO A 167 -2.21 41.79 -4.06
N ASP A 168 -1.28 42.12 -4.98
CA ASP A 168 -1.52 42.03 -6.42
C ASP A 168 -1.71 40.59 -6.89
N VAL A 169 -0.91 39.65 -6.36
CA VAL A 169 -1.03 38.22 -6.64
C VAL A 169 -2.35 37.70 -6.06
N ALA A 170 -2.68 38.08 -4.82
CA ALA A 170 -3.93 37.70 -4.18
C ALA A 170 -5.15 38.15 -4.99
N ARG A 171 -5.14 39.38 -5.52
CA ARG A 171 -6.19 39.89 -6.40
C ARG A 171 -6.30 39.05 -7.68
N LYS A 172 -5.19 38.76 -8.35
CA LYS A 172 -5.18 37.93 -9.56
C LYS A 172 -5.66 36.51 -9.29
N PHE A 173 -5.31 35.92 -8.16
CA PHE A 173 -5.80 34.59 -7.81
C PHE A 173 -7.31 34.59 -7.53
N ARG A 174 -7.84 35.63 -6.89
CA ARG A 174 -9.30 35.80 -6.71
C ARG A 174 -10.06 35.98 -8.03
N GLU A 175 -9.42 36.59 -9.02
CA GLU A 175 -9.93 36.67 -10.40
C GLU A 175 -9.84 35.32 -11.16
N GLY A 176 -9.29 34.27 -10.55
CA GLY A 176 -9.21 32.90 -11.10
C GLY A 176 -7.87 32.54 -11.78
N TYR A 177 -6.91 33.47 -11.83
CA TYR A 177 -5.61 33.29 -12.49
C TYR A 177 -4.62 32.36 -11.74
N PHE A 178 -5.09 31.59 -10.76
CA PHE A 178 -4.33 30.45 -10.20
C PHE A 178 -4.59 29.14 -10.98
N THR A 179 -5.49 29.19 -11.96
CA THR A 179 -5.80 28.09 -12.89
C THR A 179 -5.60 28.57 -14.34
N VAL A 180 -5.51 27.63 -15.27
CA VAL A 180 -5.33 27.91 -16.70
C VAL A 180 -6.57 27.46 -17.46
N GLN A 181 -7.11 28.34 -18.29
CA GLN A 181 -8.23 28.04 -19.17
C GLN A 181 -7.76 28.11 -20.63
N LYS A 182 -7.67 26.95 -21.29
CA LYS A 182 -7.24 26.85 -22.71
C LYS A 182 -8.36 27.12 -23.71
N THR A 183 -9.62 27.00 -23.28
CA THR A 183 -10.79 27.11 -24.18
C THR A 183 -11.84 28.05 -23.57
N GLN A 184 -12.67 28.67 -24.40
CA GLN A 184 -13.78 29.52 -23.93
C GLN A 184 -14.96 28.72 -23.34
N ARG A 185 -14.83 27.39 -23.18
CA ARG A 185 -15.88 26.56 -22.60
C ARG A 185 -16.00 26.79 -21.11
N VAL A 186 -17.24 26.82 -20.61
CA VAL A 186 -17.49 26.87 -19.17
C VAL A 186 -16.92 25.62 -18.49
N PHE A 187 -16.51 25.75 -17.23
CA PHE A 187 -16.00 24.63 -16.42
C PHE A 187 -14.75 23.94 -17.03
N SER A 188 -13.95 24.65 -17.84
CA SER A 188 -12.84 24.04 -18.57
C SER A 188 -11.45 24.35 -17.99
N SER A 189 -11.37 25.15 -16.93
CA SER A 189 -10.10 25.48 -16.29
C SER A 189 -9.40 24.24 -15.73
N ILE A 190 -8.08 24.25 -15.74
CA ILE A 190 -7.22 23.18 -15.26
C ILE A 190 -6.11 23.74 -14.35
N PRO A 191 -5.55 22.93 -13.44
CA PRO A 191 -4.37 23.31 -12.69
C PRO A 191 -3.21 23.71 -13.60
N ILE A 192 -2.39 24.66 -13.14
CA ILE A 192 -1.22 25.16 -13.88
C ILE A 192 -0.28 24.01 -14.27
N ASP A 193 0.00 23.08 -13.36
CA ASP A 193 0.90 21.95 -13.65
C ASP A 193 0.35 21.04 -14.75
N GLN A 194 -0.96 20.77 -14.74
CA GLN A 194 -1.62 20.01 -15.80
C GLN A 194 -1.57 20.74 -17.15
N ALA A 195 -1.74 22.06 -17.16
CA ALA A 195 -1.61 22.85 -18.38
C ALA A 195 -0.17 22.84 -18.91
N HIS A 196 0.82 22.93 -18.02
CA HIS A 196 2.23 22.80 -18.38
C HIS A 196 2.52 21.42 -18.97
N GLU A 197 2.06 20.33 -18.36
CA GLU A 197 2.33 18.99 -18.89
C GLU A 197 1.68 18.76 -20.27
N GLN A 198 0.46 19.27 -20.48
CA GLN A 198 -0.19 19.26 -21.79
C GLN A 198 0.60 20.05 -22.84
N ASN A 199 1.10 21.24 -22.49
CA ASN A 199 1.90 22.04 -23.42
C ASN A 199 3.25 21.39 -23.71
N ASN A 200 3.86 20.76 -22.71
CA ASN A 200 5.12 20.05 -22.87
C ASN A 200 4.95 18.84 -23.80
N ALA A 201 3.82 18.12 -23.71
CA ALA A 201 3.54 16.96 -24.56
C ALA A 201 3.53 17.32 -26.05
N CYS A 202 3.07 18.52 -26.44
CA CYS A 202 3.08 18.97 -27.85
C CYS A 202 4.50 19.18 -28.41
N ILE A 203 5.49 19.38 -27.55
CA ILE A 203 6.87 19.72 -27.93
C ILE A 203 7.81 18.50 -27.73
N LYS A 204 7.46 17.58 -26.83
CA LYS A 204 8.19 16.33 -26.61
C LYS A 204 7.98 15.38 -27.80
N GLY A 205 9.07 14.84 -28.37
CA GLY A 205 9.01 13.73 -29.33
C GLY A 205 8.79 12.38 -28.64
N ASP A 206 8.69 11.29 -29.41
CA ASP A 206 8.39 9.93 -28.91
C ASP A 206 9.36 9.39 -27.83
N GLY A 207 10.55 9.99 -27.70
CA GLY A 207 11.54 9.65 -26.67
C GLY A 207 11.42 10.42 -25.33
N GLY A 208 10.40 11.27 -25.17
CA GLY A 208 10.25 12.11 -23.98
C GLY A 208 11.30 13.22 -23.87
N ALA A 209 11.50 13.77 -22.66
CA ALA A 209 12.49 14.84 -22.40
C ALA A 209 13.88 14.31 -22.01
N VAL A 210 14.23 13.08 -22.41
CA VAL A 210 15.49 12.42 -22.01
C VAL A 210 16.69 13.21 -22.55
N GLY A 211 17.59 13.63 -21.67
CA GLY A 211 18.79 14.43 -21.98
C GLY A 211 18.54 15.93 -22.18
N LEU A 212 17.28 16.39 -22.14
CA LEU A 212 16.94 17.81 -22.29
C LEU A 212 17.28 18.63 -21.02
N THR A 213 17.01 18.05 -19.85
CA THR A 213 17.29 18.68 -18.54
C THR A 213 18.77 18.71 -18.19
N ASP A 214 19.55 17.78 -18.76
CA ASP A 214 20.95 17.57 -18.41
C ASP A 214 21.88 18.48 -19.23
N ASN A 215 21.34 19.17 -20.24
CA ASN A 215 22.04 20.15 -21.05
C ASN A 215 21.40 21.55 -20.87
N PRO A 216 22.05 22.47 -20.11
CA PRO A 216 21.51 23.81 -19.85
C PRO A 216 21.19 24.62 -21.11
N SER A 217 21.96 24.45 -22.19
CA SER A 217 21.74 25.14 -23.46
C SER A 217 20.56 24.55 -24.24
N ALA A 218 20.34 23.24 -24.16
CA ALA A 218 19.17 22.58 -24.73
C ALA A 218 17.90 22.96 -23.96
N LEU A 219 17.97 22.94 -22.62
CA LEU A 219 16.89 23.40 -21.75
C LEU A 219 16.53 24.86 -22.02
N ARG A 220 17.52 25.76 -22.12
CA ARG A 220 17.27 27.18 -22.43
C ARG A 220 16.61 27.36 -23.79
N ARG A 221 17.09 26.68 -24.83
CA ARG A 221 16.46 26.74 -26.17
C ARG A 221 15.02 26.25 -26.11
N TRP A 222 14.75 25.18 -25.37
CA TRP A 222 13.41 24.63 -25.21
C TRP A 222 12.49 25.54 -24.39
N MET A 223 12.97 26.17 -23.32
CA MET A 223 12.18 27.12 -22.53
C MET A 223 11.81 28.39 -23.33
N VAL A 224 12.68 28.84 -24.22
CA VAL A 224 12.44 30.05 -25.04
C VAL A 224 11.64 29.73 -26.30
N ALA A 225 12.03 28.70 -27.04
CA ALA A 225 11.40 28.36 -28.32
C ALA A 225 10.16 27.48 -28.17
N GLY A 226 10.06 26.68 -27.11
CA GLY A 226 8.96 25.73 -26.89
C GLY A 226 7.58 26.38 -26.94
N PRO A 227 7.33 27.46 -26.17
CA PRO A 227 6.06 28.19 -26.24
C PRO A 227 5.74 28.72 -27.64
N GLU A 228 6.73 29.24 -28.38
CA GLU A 228 6.54 29.73 -29.74
C GLU A 228 6.26 28.61 -30.74
N VAL A 229 6.94 27.45 -30.61
CA VAL A 229 6.67 26.26 -31.43
C VAL A 229 5.26 25.74 -31.16
N ALA A 230 4.83 25.67 -29.90
CA ALA A 230 3.47 25.28 -29.55
C ALA A 230 2.43 26.25 -30.15
N ARG A 231 2.67 27.57 -30.07
CA ARG A 231 1.82 28.59 -30.69
C ARG A 231 1.71 28.42 -32.21
N VAL A 232 2.84 28.22 -32.91
CA VAL A 232 2.84 28.03 -34.36
C VAL A 232 2.13 26.73 -34.77
N ILE A 233 2.28 25.65 -34.01
CA ILE A 233 1.55 24.40 -34.24
C ILE A 233 0.04 24.61 -34.08
N GLU A 234 -0.38 25.32 -33.03
CA GLU A 234 -1.79 25.63 -32.76
C GLU A 234 -2.39 26.50 -33.87
N GLU A 235 -1.70 27.58 -34.27
CA GLU A 235 -2.12 28.44 -35.38
C GLU A 235 -2.23 27.68 -36.71
N PHE A 236 -1.31 26.75 -36.98
CA PHE A 236 -1.36 25.90 -38.17
C PHE A 236 -2.56 24.92 -38.13
N GLN A 237 -2.81 24.31 -36.97
CA GLN A 237 -3.96 23.42 -36.77
C GLN A 237 -5.29 24.16 -36.90
N ASP A 238 -5.38 25.39 -36.41
CA ASP A 238 -6.56 26.26 -36.51
C ASP A 238 -6.78 26.74 -37.96
N GLY A 239 -5.71 27.12 -38.66
CA GLY A 239 -5.75 27.51 -40.06
C GLY A 239 -6.30 26.41 -40.99
N ASN A 240 -5.95 25.15 -40.71
CA ASN A 240 -6.43 23.98 -41.45
C ASN A 240 -7.84 23.50 -41.06
N GLN A 241 -8.46 24.09 -40.04
CA GLN A 241 -9.81 23.75 -39.56
C GLN A 241 -10.90 24.71 -40.07
N HIS A 242 -10.70 25.39 -41.20
CA HIS A 242 -11.63 26.41 -41.72
C HIS A 242 -13.10 25.95 -41.91
N TRP A 243 -13.34 24.65 -42.12
CA TRP A 243 -14.68 24.02 -42.20
C TRP A 243 -15.26 23.60 -40.84
N ARG A 244 -14.44 23.54 -39.78
CA ARG A 244 -14.85 23.36 -38.38
C ARG A 244 -14.79 24.70 -37.62
N ARG A 245 -15.27 25.80 -38.21
CA ARG A 245 -15.88 26.87 -37.40
C ARG A 245 -17.16 26.31 -36.77
N GLN A 246 -16.99 25.36 -35.85
CA GLN A 246 -18.01 24.90 -34.95
C GLN A 246 -18.42 26.14 -34.16
N THR A 247 -19.69 26.50 -34.31
CA THR A 247 -20.56 27.21 -33.37
C THR A 247 -19.87 27.81 -32.15
N ALA A 248 -20.23 29.05 -31.78
CA ALA A 248 -19.91 29.73 -30.51
C ALA A 248 -20.47 29.00 -29.25
N ASP A 249 -20.47 27.68 -29.27
CA ASP A 249 -20.94 26.79 -28.24
C ASP A 249 -19.88 26.72 -27.13
N THR A 250 -20.12 27.51 -26.10
CA THR A 250 -19.31 27.57 -24.88
C THR A 250 -19.66 26.45 -23.90
N ARG A 251 -20.57 25.52 -24.27
CA ARG A 251 -20.96 24.41 -23.38
C ARG A 251 -19.81 23.45 -23.16
N HIS A 252 -19.78 22.88 -21.95
CA HIS A 252 -18.91 21.77 -21.61
C HIS A 252 -19.39 20.49 -22.32
N HIS A 253 -18.49 19.59 -22.68
CA HIS A 253 -18.82 18.35 -23.40
C HIS A 253 -19.78 17.42 -22.62
N ASP A 254 -19.78 17.53 -21.29
CA ASP A 254 -20.72 16.83 -20.41
C ASP A 254 -22.17 17.34 -20.47
N GLN A 255 -22.41 18.51 -21.09
CA GLN A 255 -23.75 19.08 -21.24
C GLN A 255 -24.50 18.54 -22.46
N THR A 256 -23.93 17.54 -23.15
CA THR A 256 -24.61 16.90 -24.28
C THR A 256 -25.68 15.91 -23.78
N PRO A 257 -26.84 15.82 -24.45
CA PRO A 257 -27.91 14.90 -24.04
C PRO A 257 -27.46 13.44 -23.94
N SER A 258 -26.56 13.01 -24.83
CA SER A 258 -26.00 11.65 -24.81
C SER A 258 -25.16 11.38 -23.54
N VAL A 259 -24.32 12.32 -23.13
CA VAL A 259 -23.53 12.17 -21.90
C VAL A 259 -24.43 12.16 -20.66
N GLN A 260 -25.44 13.04 -20.61
CA GLN A 260 -26.41 13.07 -19.52
C GLN A 260 -27.23 11.78 -19.43
N ALA A 261 -27.73 11.26 -20.55
CA ALA A 261 -28.47 10.00 -20.60
C ALA A 261 -27.60 8.82 -20.14
N SER A 262 -26.33 8.79 -20.56
CA SER A 262 -25.38 7.78 -20.11
C SER A 262 -25.09 7.90 -18.62
N PHE A 263 -24.92 9.11 -18.08
CA PHE A 263 -24.70 9.34 -16.65
C PHE A 263 -25.90 8.83 -15.83
N VAL A 264 -27.12 9.19 -16.23
CA VAL A 264 -28.35 8.73 -15.55
C VAL A 264 -28.47 7.20 -15.58
N LYS A 265 -28.10 6.57 -16.70
CA LYS A 265 -28.06 5.10 -16.82
C LYS A 265 -27.08 4.50 -15.81
N ASP A 266 -25.86 5.03 -15.73
CA ASP A 266 -24.82 4.52 -14.84
C ASP A 266 -25.24 4.67 -13.36
N VAL A 267 -25.83 5.82 -12.98
CA VAL A 267 -26.37 6.05 -11.63
C VAL A 267 -27.46 5.05 -11.29
N ARG A 268 -28.45 4.86 -12.18
CA ARG A 268 -29.54 3.89 -11.95
C ARG A 268 -29.01 2.46 -11.81
N SER A 269 -28.00 2.10 -12.60
CA SER A 269 -27.37 0.80 -12.52
C SER A 269 -26.67 0.60 -11.18
N LEU A 270 -25.90 1.58 -10.72
CA LEU A 270 -25.20 1.48 -9.43
C LEU A 270 -26.19 1.43 -8.25
N VAL A 271 -27.25 2.25 -8.29
CA VAL A 271 -28.33 2.20 -7.29
C VAL A 271 -28.94 0.80 -7.23
N GLY A 272 -29.28 0.21 -8.39
CA GLY A 272 -29.86 -1.13 -8.46
C GLY A 272 -28.96 -2.19 -7.82
N VAL A 273 -27.65 -2.18 -8.14
CA VAL A 273 -26.68 -3.13 -7.57
C VAL A 273 -26.56 -2.98 -6.05
N ILE A 274 -26.49 -1.74 -5.53
CA ILE A 274 -26.40 -1.53 -4.07
C ILE A 274 -27.71 -1.94 -3.38
N GLU A 275 -28.87 -1.73 -4.00
CA GLU A 275 -30.15 -2.20 -3.46
C GLU A 275 -30.27 -3.72 -3.44
N GLU A 276 -29.78 -4.42 -4.48
CA GLU A 276 -29.71 -5.88 -4.51
C GLU A 276 -28.82 -6.43 -3.39
N MET A 277 -27.72 -5.74 -3.08
CA MET A 277 -26.89 -6.06 -1.92
C MET A 277 -27.57 -5.65 -0.61
N GLY A 278 -28.60 -4.81 -0.62
CA GLY A 278 -29.20 -4.23 0.58
C GLY A 278 -28.69 -2.82 0.81
N ASN A 279 -29.62 -1.87 0.81
CA ASN A 279 -29.32 -0.45 0.97
C ASN A 279 -28.66 -0.19 2.34
N PRO A 280 -27.40 0.28 2.39
CA PRO A 280 -26.67 0.45 3.64
C PRO A 280 -27.30 1.46 4.60
N PHE A 281 -28.08 2.42 4.10
CA PHE A 281 -28.75 3.43 4.94
C PHE A 281 -30.02 2.92 5.63
N LYS A 282 -30.44 1.68 5.32
CA LYS A 282 -31.56 1.00 5.98
C LYS A 282 -31.13 0.07 7.12
N GLU A 283 -29.83 -0.10 7.34
CA GLU A 283 -29.31 -0.92 8.43
C GLU A 283 -29.71 -0.33 9.78
N GLU A 284 -29.98 -1.19 10.76
CA GLU A 284 -30.37 -0.80 12.13
C GLU A 284 -29.45 -1.43 13.20
N SER A 285 -28.57 -2.36 12.81
CA SER A 285 -27.60 -2.95 13.72
C SER A 285 -26.47 -1.99 14.09
N GLN A 286 -25.80 -2.31 15.19
CA GLN A 286 -24.57 -1.66 15.64
C GLN A 286 -23.31 -2.21 14.95
N ASP A 287 -23.51 -3.09 13.96
CA ASP A 287 -22.45 -3.74 13.22
C ASP A 287 -22.12 -2.93 11.96
N VAL A 288 -20.83 -2.90 11.60
CA VAL A 288 -20.39 -2.40 10.29
C VAL A 288 -20.20 -3.60 9.38
N VAL A 289 -20.92 -3.63 8.26
CA VAL A 289 -21.00 -4.79 7.37
C VAL A 289 -20.45 -4.43 6.00
N LYS A 290 -19.56 -5.27 5.47
CA LYS A 290 -19.10 -5.17 4.08
C LYS A 290 -20.25 -5.47 3.12
N LEU A 291 -20.47 -4.63 2.11
CA LEU A 291 -21.62 -4.77 1.22
C LEU A 291 -21.57 -6.03 0.36
N ASP A 292 -20.41 -6.45 -0.15
CA ASP A 292 -20.29 -7.61 -1.05
C ASP A 292 -20.36 -8.96 -0.32
N THR A 293 -19.59 -9.08 0.74
CA THR A 293 -19.32 -10.33 1.45
C THR A 293 -20.26 -10.55 2.62
N LYS A 294 -20.97 -9.49 3.05
CA LYS A 294 -21.81 -9.47 4.25
C LYS A 294 -21.05 -9.84 5.53
N GLU A 295 -19.73 -9.70 5.49
CA GLU A 295 -18.88 -9.88 6.66
C GLU A 295 -19.04 -8.69 7.61
N ILE A 296 -19.31 -9.02 8.88
CA ILE A 296 -19.31 -8.05 9.98
C ILE A 296 -17.86 -7.72 10.34
N ALA A 297 -17.53 -6.43 10.30
CA ALA A 297 -16.25 -5.92 10.75
C ALA A 297 -16.11 -6.03 12.27
N GLY A 298 -14.89 -6.21 12.76
CA GLY A 298 -14.65 -6.33 14.20
C GLY A 298 -14.97 -5.03 14.95
N PRO A 299 -15.17 -5.06 16.28
CA PRO A 299 -15.55 -3.88 17.08
C PRO A 299 -14.60 -2.68 16.93
N ALA A 300 -13.31 -2.91 16.68
CA ALA A 300 -12.33 -1.85 16.44
C ALA A 300 -12.59 -1.06 15.14
N ALA A 301 -13.27 -1.66 14.16
CA ALA A 301 -13.67 -0.99 12.92
C ALA A 301 -14.77 0.04 13.18
N VAL A 302 -15.75 -0.29 14.03
CA VAL A 302 -16.82 0.63 14.45
C VAL A 302 -16.22 1.87 15.11
N GLU A 303 -15.33 1.67 16.10
CA GLU A 303 -14.65 2.80 16.77
C GLU A 303 -13.84 3.65 15.78
N THR A 304 -13.14 3.01 14.85
CA THR A 304 -12.37 3.67 13.80
C THR A 304 -13.27 4.54 12.91
N VAL A 305 -14.37 3.97 12.41
CA VAL A 305 -15.32 4.66 11.53
C VAL A 305 -15.89 5.90 12.22
N MET A 306 -16.38 5.75 13.46
CA MET A 306 -17.03 6.84 14.19
C MET A 306 -16.07 7.97 14.58
N ASN A 307 -14.76 7.68 14.70
CA ASN A 307 -13.78 8.65 15.20
C ASN A 307 -12.80 9.17 14.15
N ALA A 308 -12.78 8.62 12.93
CA ALA A 308 -11.74 8.92 11.93
C ALA A 308 -11.59 10.44 11.66
N LYS A 309 -12.71 11.14 11.45
CA LYS A 309 -12.70 12.59 11.20
C LYS A 309 -12.14 13.37 12.39
N ARG A 310 -12.58 13.04 13.62
CA ARG A 310 -12.12 13.67 14.85
C ARG A 310 -10.61 13.48 15.07
N ILE A 311 -10.11 12.26 14.90
CA ILE A 311 -8.67 11.95 14.99
C ILE A 311 -7.88 12.81 14.01
N GLY A 312 -8.33 12.89 12.76
CA GLY A 312 -7.71 13.71 11.73
C GLY A 312 -7.71 15.20 12.08
N GLN A 313 -8.82 15.71 12.60
CA GLN A 313 -9.00 17.11 12.98
C GLN A 313 -8.04 17.50 14.11
N GLU A 314 -7.99 16.70 15.18
CA GLU A 314 -7.08 16.93 16.32
C GLU A 314 -5.62 16.95 15.87
N GLN A 315 -5.24 16.06 14.95
CA GLN A 315 -3.88 16.01 14.40
C GLN A 315 -3.56 17.20 13.50
N PHE A 316 -4.51 17.66 12.70
CA PHE A 316 -4.34 18.85 11.89
C PHE A 316 -4.17 20.11 12.76
N GLU A 317 -5.00 20.26 13.79
CA GLU A 317 -4.91 21.38 14.73
C GLU A 317 -3.60 21.37 15.50
N ALA A 318 -3.17 20.19 15.99
CA ALA A 318 -1.89 20.02 16.67
C ALA A 318 -0.72 20.37 15.74
N PHE A 319 -0.71 19.85 14.51
CA PHE A 319 0.33 20.17 13.53
C PHE A 319 0.38 21.67 13.21
N THR A 320 -0.76 22.30 13.00
CA THR A 320 -0.85 23.73 12.72
C THR A 320 -0.29 24.55 13.88
N ARG A 321 -0.68 24.22 15.11
CA ARG A 321 -0.21 24.90 16.31
C ARG A 321 1.30 24.72 16.51
N GLU A 322 1.76 23.48 16.58
CA GLU A 322 3.15 23.16 16.92
C GLU A 322 4.14 23.56 15.83
N CYS A 323 3.80 23.36 14.55
CA CYS A 323 4.74 23.56 13.44
C CYS A 323 4.61 24.95 12.78
N LEU A 324 3.40 25.51 12.69
CA LEU A 324 3.16 26.73 11.90
C LEU A 324 2.98 28.00 12.75
N LEU A 325 2.37 27.88 13.94
CA LEU A 325 2.14 29.01 14.85
C LEU A 325 3.26 29.15 15.88
N ASP A 326 3.38 28.17 16.78
CA ASP A 326 4.33 28.20 17.90
C ASP A 326 5.75 27.87 17.46
N ARG A 327 5.89 27.13 16.34
CA ARG A 327 7.17 26.66 15.76
C ARG A 327 8.03 25.90 16.76
N THR A 328 7.39 25.11 17.62
CA THR A 328 8.04 24.24 18.60
C THR A 328 8.58 22.96 17.97
N LYS A 329 8.04 22.56 16.81
CA LYS A 329 8.49 21.41 16.00
C LYS A 329 8.82 21.84 14.58
N ALA A 330 9.70 21.10 13.93
CA ALA A 330 10.08 21.35 12.54
C ALA A 330 9.02 20.76 11.59
N VAL A 331 8.75 21.44 10.47
CA VAL A 331 7.74 20.99 9.49
C VAL A 331 8.11 19.63 8.88
N ASP A 332 9.40 19.32 8.79
CA ASP A 332 9.94 18.07 8.27
C ASP A 332 9.94 16.91 9.27
N ASP A 333 9.62 17.16 10.54
CA ASP A 333 9.55 16.14 11.59
C ASP A 333 8.60 14.99 11.20
N PRO A 334 8.94 13.73 11.57
CA PRO A 334 8.09 12.59 11.25
C PRO A 334 6.67 12.74 11.80
N ILE A 335 5.67 12.57 10.94
CA ILE A 335 4.27 12.53 11.33
C ILE A 335 3.92 11.08 11.71
N PRO A 336 3.47 10.80 12.95
CA PRO A 336 3.02 9.47 13.34
C PRO A 336 1.88 8.98 12.46
N ARG A 337 1.88 7.68 12.14
CA ARG A 337 0.81 7.04 11.36
C ARG A 337 -0.25 6.41 12.27
N ASN A 338 -1.52 6.64 11.94
CA ASN A 338 -2.69 6.11 12.61
C ASN A 338 -2.93 4.63 12.29
N LYS A 339 -2.68 4.21 11.04
CA LYS A 339 -2.92 2.85 10.55
C LYS A 339 -4.35 2.36 10.83
N LEU A 340 -5.32 3.25 10.64
CA LEU A 340 -6.75 2.97 10.85
C LEU A 340 -7.18 1.77 9.98
N LYS A 341 -7.84 0.79 10.61
CA LYS A 341 -8.28 -0.46 9.96
C LYS A 341 -9.79 -0.57 10.04
N VAL A 342 -10.47 -0.39 8.91
CA VAL A 342 -11.92 -0.55 8.81
C VAL A 342 -12.28 -1.98 8.36
N PHE A 343 -11.80 -2.40 7.20
CA PHE A 343 -12.20 -3.69 6.58
C PHE A 343 -11.07 -4.69 6.37
N SER A 344 -9.89 -4.43 6.94
CA SER A 344 -8.74 -5.32 6.81
C SER A 344 -9.10 -6.73 7.27
N THR A 345 -8.86 -7.70 6.38
CA THR A 345 -8.96 -9.15 6.56
C THR A 345 -8.78 -9.52 8.01
N SER A 346 -9.76 -10.28 8.52
CA SER A 346 -9.75 -10.99 9.79
C SER A 346 -8.32 -11.17 10.28
N THR A 347 -8.06 -10.72 11.52
CA THR A 347 -6.86 -11.17 12.23
C THR A 347 -6.71 -12.66 11.95
N PRO A 348 -5.56 -13.14 11.43
CA PRO A 348 -5.29 -14.55 11.52
C PRO A 348 -5.11 -14.79 13.02
N ARG A 349 -6.21 -15.07 13.71
CA ARG A 349 -6.15 -15.70 15.02
C ARG A 349 -5.29 -16.92 14.79
N SER A 350 -4.18 -16.99 15.50
CA SER A 350 -3.47 -18.23 15.77
C SER A 350 -4.49 -19.17 16.43
N GLN A 351 -5.31 -19.83 15.62
CA GLN A 351 -6.23 -20.85 16.08
C GLN A 351 -5.36 -22.04 16.51
N SER A 352 -5.67 -22.61 17.67
CA SER A 352 -5.04 -23.86 18.08
C SER A 352 -5.38 -24.95 17.06
N LYS A 353 -4.49 -25.93 16.87
CA LYS A 353 -4.65 -27.03 15.88
C LYS A 353 -6.05 -27.68 15.92
N GLY A 354 -6.67 -27.77 17.09
CA GLY A 354 -8.02 -28.33 17.25
C GLY A 354 -9.17 -27.46 16.71
N GLN A 355 -9.04 -26.13 16.75
CA GLN A 355 -10.06 -25.23 16.20
C GLN A 355 -9.95 -25.10 14.67
N GLN A 356 -8.74 -25.20 14.11
CA GLN A 356 -8.52 -25.24 12.66
C GLN A 356 -9.13 -26.49 12.03
N GLN A 357 -8.98 -27.65 12.67
CA GLN A 357 -9.60 -28.89 12.22
C GLN A 357 -11.13 -28.80 12.22
N LEU A 358 -11.74 -28.21 13.25
CA LEU A 358 -13.20 -28.07 13.30
C LEU A 358 -13.74 -27.10 12.24
N ALA A 359 -13.01 -26.01 11.96
CA ALA A 359 -13.37 -25.07 10.90
C ALA A 359 -13.19 -25.67 9.50
N SER A 360 -12.10 -26.42 9.28
CA SER A 360 -11.88 -27.18 8.03
C SER A 360 -13.03 -28.14 7.78
N VAL A 361 -13.40 -28.95 8.77
CA VAL A 361 -14.49 -29.94 8.65
C VAL A 361 -15.83 -29.28 8.34
N LYS A 362 -16.10 -28.08 8.87
CA LYS A 362 -17.33 -27.33 8.54
C LYS A 362 -17.32 -26.83 7.10
N ASN A 363 -16.21 -26.24 6.65
CA ASN A 363 -16.07 -25.77 5.27
C ASN A 363 -16.11 -26.93 4.27
N ASP A 364 -15.47 -28.07 4.61
CA ASP A 364 -15.52 -29.29 3.82
C ASP A 364 -16.96 -29.80 3.72
N ARG A 365 -17.71 -29.83 4.83
CA ARG A 365 -19.12 -30.23 4.84
C ARG A 365 -19.98 -29.34 3.94
N GLU A 366 -19.79 -28.02 3.98
CA GLU A 366 -20.55 -27.07 3.15
C GLU A 366 -20.19 -27.21 1.67
N LEU A 367 -18.90 -27.33 1.34
CA LEU A 367 -18.43 -27.56 -0.01
C LEU A 367 -18.96 -28.89 -0.56
N PHE A 368 -18.91 -29.97 0.23
CA PHE A 368 -19.49 -31.25 -0.16
C PHE A 368 -21.00 -31.20 -0.35
N ALA A 369 -21.73 -30.47 0.50
CA ALA A 369 -23.18 -30.30 0.34
C ALA A 369 -23.51 -29.58 -0.97
N HIS A 370 -22.80 -28.50 -1.30
CA HIS A 370 -22.99 -27.77 -2.55
C HIS A 370 -22.62 -28.60 -3.79
N LEU A 371 -21.50 -29.33 -3.74
CA LEU A 371 -21.05 -30.18 -4.84
C LEU A 371 -21.97 -31.39 -5.05
N TYR A 372 -22.49 -32.00 -3.98
CA TYR A 372 -23.46 -33.08 -4.05
C TYR A 372 -24.77 -32.61 -4.71
N ILE A 373 -25.30 -31.46 -4.29
CA ILE A 373 -26.50 -30.85 -4.91
C ILE A 373 -26.24 -30.55 -6.39
N GLY A 374 -25.07 -30.01 -6.72
CA GLY A 374 -24.66 -29.72 -8.10
C GLY A 374 -24.55 -30.97 -8.99
N CYS A 375 -24.06 -32.09 -8.45
CA CYS A 375 -23.97 -33.35 -9.18
C CYS A 375 -25.36 -33.97 -9.41
N GLN A 376 -26.26 -33.89 -8.43
CA GLN A 376 -27.65 -34.38 -8.55
C GLN A 376 -28.47 -33.58 -9.58
N THR A 377 -28.22 -32.27 -9.72
CA THR A 377 -28.94 -31.42 -10.69
C THR A 377 -28.42 -31.51 -12.11
N ARG A 378 -27.19 -32.02 -12.33
CA ARG A 378 -26.52 -32.02 -13.64
C ARG A 378 -26.14 -33.41 -14.15
N ASP A 379 -26.66 -34.47 -13.53
CA ASP A 379 -26.33 -35.87 -13.84
C ASP A 379 -24.81 -36.15 -13.81
N GLY A 380 -24.13 -35.54 -12.82
CA GLY A 380 -22.69 -35.62 -12.65
C GLY A 380 -22.24 -36.91 -11.98
N ASN A 381 -21.17 -37.54 -12.47
CA ASN A 381 -20.60 -38.74 -11.87
C ASN A 381 -19.85 -38.41 -10.57
N LEU A 382 -20.44 -38.79 -9.43
CA LEU A 382 -19.83 -38.60 -8.11
C LEU A 382 -18.49 -39.33 -7.99
N GLU A 383 -18.33 -40.50 -8.58
CA GLU A 383 -17.11 -41.32 -8.47
C GLU A 383 -15.91 -40.68 -9.18
N GLU A 384 -16.16 -39.95 -10.27
CA GLU A 384 -15.15 -39.16 -10.96
C GLU A 384 -14.82 -37.87 -10.19
N LEU A 385 -15.83 -37.24 -9.57
CA LEU A 385 -15.64 -36.05 -8.73
C LEU A 385 -14.74 -36.34 -7.52
N PHE A 386 -14.95 -37.45 -6.82
CA PHE A 386 -14.15 -37.84 -5.65
C PHE A 386 -12.75 -38.38 -6.00
N ARG A 387 -12.46 -38.59 -7.29
CA ARG A 387 -11.12 -38.99 -7.74
C ARG A 387 -10.09 -37.86 -7.61
N HIS A 388 -10.53 -36.61 -7.48
CA HIS A 388 -9.67 -35.42 -7.44
C HIS A 388 -9.81 -34.64 -6.13
N GLU A 389 -8.73 -33.97 -5.72
CA GLU A 389 -8.74 -33.09 -4.54
C GLU A 389 -9.52 -31.80 -4.87
N ASN A 390 -10.75 -31.68 -4.36
CA ASN A 390 -11.68 -30.58 -4.68
C ASN A 390 -11.56 -29.35 -3.77
N GLN A 391 -10.46 -29.23 -3.01
CA GLN A 391 -10.21 -28.09 -2.13
C GLN A 391 -9.40 -27.00 -2.84
N THR A 392 -9.56 -25.74 -2.41
CA THR A 392 -8.80 -24.59 -2.94
C THR A 392 -7.29 -24.70 -2.70
N CYS A 393 -6.89 -25.47 -1.69
CA CYS A 393 -5.50 -25.79 -1.39
C CYS A 393 -5.38 -27.32 -1.24
N PRO A 394 -4.57 -28.02 -2.05
CA PRO A 394 -4.40 -29.48 -2.00
C PRO A 394 -3.89 -29.94 -0.63
N PRO A 395 -4.61 -30.78 0.13
CA PRO A 395 -4.16 -31.31 1.42
C PRO A 395 -2.85 -32.07 1.34
N ALA A 396 -2.56 -32.71 0.20
CA ALA A 396 -1.31 -33.40 -0.02
C ALA A 396 -0.08 -32.48 -0.03
N LEU A 397 -0.27 -31.19 -0.33
CA LEU A 397 0.82 -30.21 -0.52
C LEU A 397 0.78 -29.06 0.47
N SER A 398 -0.35 -28.84 1.13
CA SER A 398 -0.57 -27.67 1.96
C SER A 398 -1.37 -27.96 3.23
N ASP A 399 -0.99 -27.29 4.31
CA ASP A 399 -1.72 -27.22 5.57
C ASP A 399 -2.27 -25.80 5.72
N GLY A 400 -3.58 -25.63 5.52
CA GLY A 400 -4.25 -24.33 5.61
C GLY A 400 -3.70 -23.27 4.64
N GLY A 401 -3.32 -23.67 3.42
CA GLY A 401 -2.77 -22.78 2.39
C GLY A 401 -1.27 -22.44 2.56
N SER A 402 -0.61 -22.99 3.58
CA SER A 402 0.86 -22.96 3.72
C SER A 402 1.46 -24.29 3.28
N LEU A 403 2.67 -24.28 2.70
CA LEU A 403 3.41 -25.50 2.37
C LEU A 403 3.57 -26.41 3.59
N CYS A 404 3.28 -27.71 3.43
CA CYS A 404 3.54 -28.71 4.45
C CYS A 404 5.03 -28.73 4.80
N THR A 405 5.38 -28.36 6.03
CA THR A 405 6.77 -28.40 6.50
C THR A 405 7.02 -29.68 7.28
N GLY A 406 7.74 -30.63 6.70
CA GLY A 406 8.31 -31.77 7.42
C GLY A 406 9.70 -31.45 8.00
N THR A 407 10.13 -32.18 9.02
CA THR A 407 11.50 -32.08 9.52
C THR A 407 12.38 -32.96 8.65
N LYS A 408 13.56 -32.47 8.22
CA LYS A 408 14.46 -33.25 7.35
C LYS A 408 14.87 -34.61 7.97
N ASN A 409 14.79 -34.72 9.30
CA ASN A 409 15.02 -35.95 10.06
C ASN A 409 13.93 -37.01 9.86
N ASP A 410 12.71 -36.61 9.53
CA ASP A 410 11.59 -37.54 9.32
C ASP A 410 11.83 -38.40 8.06
N LEU A 411 12.57 -37.87 7.07
CA LEU A 411 13.04 -38.60 5.90
C LEU A 411 14.19 -39.57 6.21
N LEU A 412 14.96 -39.30 7.27
CA LEU A 412 16.13 -40.10 7.64
C LEU A 412 15.68 -41.48 8.12
N THR A 413 14.60 -41.54 8.91
CA THR A 413 13.94 -42.78 9.32
C THR A 413 13.51 -43.63 8.12
N CYS A 414 12.91 -43.00 7.10
CA CYS A 414 12.51 -43.71 5.87
C CYS A 414 13.70 -44.18 5.03
N LEU A 415 14.84 -43.49 5.08
CA LEU A 415 16.05 -43.85 4.34
C LEU A 415 16.87 -44.92 5.07
N GLU A 416 16.83 -44.95 6.40
CA GLU A 416 17.45 -46.00 7.22
C GLU A 416 16.81 -47.37 6.95
N GLU A 417 15.49 -47.43 6.73
CA GLU A 417 14.78 -48.66 6.38
C GLU A 417 15.18 -49.23 5.00
N VAL A 418 15.73 -48.40 4.12
CA VAL A 418 16.15 -48.77 2.74
C VAL A 418 17.68 -48.97 2.65
N SER A 419 18.42 -48.67 3.72
CA SER A 419 19.89 -48.69 3.73
C SER A 419 20.45 -49.99 4.29
N ASP A 420 20.72 -50.96 3.41
CA ASP A 420 21.49 -52.17 3.74
C ASP A 420 23.00 -51.89 3.80
N ALA A 421 23.50 -51.25 4.86
CA ALA A 421 24.94 -51.22 5.14
C ALA A 421 25.29 -50.88 6.60
N LYS A 422 25.82 -51.87 7.33
CA LYS A 422 26.77 -51.62 8.42
C LYS A 422 28.14 -51.33 7.80
N THR A 423 28.43 -50.06 7.55
CA THR A 423 29.79 -49.65 7.16
C THR A 423 30.61 -49.41 8.43
N GLU A 424 31.70 -50.17 8.59
CA GLU A 424 32.75 -49.85 9.56
C GLU A 424 33.23 -48.43 9.28
N THR A 425 33.19 -47.58 10.30
CA THR A 425 33.61 -46.18 10.20
C THR A 425 35.09 -46.11 9.80
N PRO A 426 35.44 -45.51 8.65
CA PRO A 426 36.82 -45.31 8.27
C PRO A 426 37.52 -44.33 9.24
N VAL A 427 38.85 -44.43 9.36
CA VAL A 427 39.65 -43.51 10.18
C VAL A 427 39.46 -42.08 9.69
N THR A 428 38.82 -41.25 10.51
CA THR A 428 38.48 -39.86 10.18
C THR A 428 39.73 -38.99 10.12
N THR A 429 40.18 -38.64 8.92
CA THR A 429 41.36 -37.77 8.71
C THR A 429 41.01 -36.28 8.73
N CYS A 430 39.75 -35.93 8.46
CA CYS A 430 39.24 -34.56 8.36
C CYS A 430 37.88 -34.43 9.07
N ILE A 431 37.64 -33.29 9.73
CA ILE A 431 36.32 -32.90 10.25
C ILE A 431 35.86 -31.64 9.51
N VAL A 432 34.63 -31.67 8.99
CA VAL A 432 33.93 -30.50 8.46
C VAL A 432 32.85 -30.11 9.46
N LEU A 433 32.90 -28.87 9.94
CA LEU A 433 31.94 -28.32 10.92
C LEU A 433 31.08 -27.25 10.28
N ASP A 434 29.77 -27.30 10.55
CA ASP A 434 28.85 -26.19 10.29
C ASP A 434 29.08 -25.10 11.35
N GLY A 435 29.64 -23.97 10.92
CA GLY A 435 30.00 -22.85 11.78
C GLY A 435 28.81 -22.25 12.52
N ALA A 436 27.66 -22.14 11.86
CA ALA A 436 26.47 -21.55 12.48
C ALA A 436 25.93 -22.46 13.59
N ALA A 437 25.91 -23.77 13.35
CA ALA A 437 25.51 -24.76 14.36
C ALA A 437 26.47 -24.78 15.56
N ILE A 438 27.79 -24.68 15.32
CA ILE A 438 28.79 -24.64 16.40
C ILE A 438 28.64 -23.37 17.26
N VAL A 439 28.44 -22.20 16.65
CA VAL A 439 28.21 -20.95 17.42
C VAL A 439 26.93 -21.06 18.26
N GLN A 440 25.87 -21.63 17.71
CA GLN A 440 24.62 -21.83 18.46
C GLN A 440 24.80 -22.79 19.64
N MET A 441 25.61 -23.83 19.47
CA MET A 441 25.94 -24.80 20.52
C MET A 441 26.86 -24.18 21.59
N LEU A 442 27.86 -23.39 21.18
CA LEU A 442 28.82 -22.74 22.07
C LEU A 442 28.32 -21.37 22.52
N LYS A 443 27.43 -21.36 23.52
CA LYS A 443 26.91 -20.11 24.08
C LYS A 443 28.04 -19.26 24.71
N PRO A 444 28.02 -17.93 24.55
CA PRO A 444 29.14 -17.05 24.94
C PRO A 444 29.43 -16.91 26.44
N ALA A 445 28.67 -17.60 27.30
CA ALA A 445 28.83 -17.56 28.77
C ALA A 445 28.97 -16.11 29.29
N ALA A 446 30.05 -15.80 30.03
CA ALA A 446 30.32 -14.46 30.60
C ALA A 446 31.08 -13.51 29.66
N SER A 447 31.36 -13.91 28.42
CA SER A 447 32.12 -13.10 27.46
C SER A 447 31.28 -11.88 27.07
N LYS A 448 31.84 -10.67 27.23
CA LYS A 448 31.13 -9.41 26.93
C LYS A 448 31.43 -8.90 25.53
N THR A 449 32.53 -9.35 24.94
CA THR A 449 32.95 -8.98 23.59
C THR A 449 33.13 -10.20 22.69
N PHE A 450 33.05 -9.97 21.38
CA PHE A 450 33.30 -11.03 20.40
C PHE A 450 34.73 -11.57 20.49
N GLU A 451 35.71 -10.71 20.75
CA GLU A 451 37.11 -11.12 20.91
C GLU A 451 37.30 -12.03 22.12
N GLU A 452 36.67 -11.71 23.26
CA GLU A 452 36.67 -12.57 24.44
C GLU A 452 36.01 -13.93 24.15
N TYR A 453 34.86 -13.93 23.47
CA TYR A 453 34.18 -15.18 23.08
C TYR A 453 35.05 -16.05 22.16
N ALA A 454 35.68 -15.43 21.16
CA ALA A 454 36.53 -16.11 20.20
C ALA A 454 37.74 -16.75 20.88
N GLN A 455 38.44 -16.00 21.72
CA GLN A 455 39.67 -16.46 22.39
C GLN A 455 39.41 -17.46 23.52
N GLN A 456 38.34 -17.27 24.30
CA GLN A 456 38.10 -18.06 25.50
C GLN A 456 37.25 -19.32 25.26
N ILE A 457 36.41 -19.33 24.22
CA ILE A 457 35.42 -20.39 24.01
C ILE A 457 35.57 -21.03 22.62
N PHE A 458 35.47 -20.23 21.56
CA PHE A 458 35.40 -20.76 20.20
C PHE A 458 36.71 -21.41 19.74
N ILE A 459 37.84 -20.70 19.85
CA ILE A 459 39.17 -21.19 19.43
C ILE A 459 39.64 -22.40 20.26
N PRO A 460 39.50 -22.43 21.60
CA PRO A 460 39.85 -23.60 22.40
C PRO A 460 39.06 -24.85 22.02
N TYR A 461 37.77 -24.70 21.73
CA TYR A 461 36.93 -25.82 21.27
C TYR A 461 37.40 -26.36 19.92
N MET A 462 37.67 -25.48 18.94
CA MET A 462 38.24 -25.87 17.64
C MET A 462 39.60 -26.56 17.79
N SER A 463 40.46 -26.01 18.64
CA SER A 463 41.81 -26.55 18.90
C SER A 463 41.77 -27.96 19.49
N THR A 464 40.78 -28.23 20.34
CA THR A 464 40.55 -29.57 20.91
C THR A 464 40.13 -30.57 19.82
N LYS A 465 39.26 -30.16 18.88
CA LYS A 465 38.85 -31.02 17.75
C LYS A 465 40.00 -31.26 16.76
N LEU A 466 40.85 -30.27 16.53
CA LEU A 466 42.10 -30.41 15.75
C LEU A 466 43.12 -31.37 16.38
N GLN A 467 42.97 -31.76 17.66
CA GLN A 467 43.89 -32.74 18.24
C GLN A 467 43.68 -34.15 17.70
N THR A 468 42.44 -34.47 17.30
CA THR A 468 42.02 -35.81 16.87
C THR A 468 42.08 -36.01 15.36
N VAL A 469 42.20 -34.93 14.58
CA VAL A 469 42.21 -34.99 13.11
C VAL A 469 43.34 -34.16 12.49
N SER A 470 43.70 -34.48 11.25
CA SER A 470 44.78 -33.80 10.53
C SER A 470 44.35 -32.47 9.92
N ARG A 471 43.04 -32.32 9.65
CA ARG A 471 42.42 -31.15 9.02
C ARG A 471 41.05 -30.87 9.64
N LEU A 472 40.76 -29.59 9.90
CA LEU A 472 39.45 -29.11 10.29
C LEU A 472 39.02 -28.00 9.34
N ASP A 473 37.86 -28.15 8.72
CA ASP A 473 37.23 -27.15 7.86
C ASP A 473 35.96 -26.64 8.53
N LEU A 474 35.77 -25.32 8.51
CA LEU A 474 34.57 -24.69 9.07
C LEU A 474 33.79 -23.98 7.96
N VAL A 475 32.54 -24.38 7.79
CA VAL A 475 31.66 -23.96 6.69
C VAL A 475 30.57 -23.05 7.23
N TRP A 476 30.41 -21.88 6.63
CA TRP A 476 29.37 -20.92 7.01
C TRP A 476 28.26 -20.85 5.97
N ASP A 477 27.02 -20.65 6.45
CA ASP A 477 25.86 -20.41 5.59
C ASP A 477 26.03 -19.14 4.73
N THR A 478 25.61 -19.23 3.46
CA THR A 478 25.53 -18.08 2.56
C THR A 478 24.08 -17.58 2.48
N TYR A 479 23.87 -16.31 2.80
CA TYR A 479 22.55 -15.69 2.82
C TYR A 479 22.28 -14.93 1.51
N LEU A 480 21.59 -15.58 0.58
CA LEU A 480 21.06 -14.92 -0.63
C LEU A 480 19.70 -14.28 -0.32
N ALA A 481 19.47 -13.07 -0.84
CA ALA A 481 18.25 -12.28 -0.63
C ALA A 481 17.00 -12.99 -1.18
N ASP A 482 17.11 -13.65 -2.33
CA ASP A 482 16.00 -14.31 -3.03
C ASP A 482 15.91 -15.82 -2.75
N SER A 483 16.40 -16.27 -1.59
CA SER A 483 16.35 -17.68 -1.22
C SER A 483 14.95 -18.10 -0.78
N LEU A 484 14.53 -19.33 -1.15
CA LEU A 484 13.34 -20.01 -0.64
C LEU A 484 13.27 -20.07 0.92
N LYS A 485 14.41 -19.94 1.62
CA LYS A 485 14.47 -19.86 3.10
C LYS A 485 14.21 -18.45 3.67
N GLY A 486 14.00 -17.42 2.84
CA GLY A 486 13.80 -16.04 3.27
C GLY A 486 12.61 -15.86 4.21
N SER A 487 11.48 -16.52 3.91
CA SER A 487 10.27 -16.49 4.75
C SER A 487 10.46 -17.20 6.10
N THR A 488 11.26 -18.27 6.14
CA THR A 488 11.59 -18.99 7.38
C THR A 488 12.51 -18.17 8.29
N ARG A 489 13.40 -17.34 7.70
CA ARG A 489 14.27 -16.41 8.44
C ARG A 489 13.46 -15.33 9.13
N ALA A 490 12.55 -14.68 8.40
CA ALA A 490 11.66 -13.64 8.95
C ALA A 490 10.76 -14.14 10.11
N LYS A 491 10.48 -15.45 10.19
CA LYS A 491 9.76 -16.08 11.31
C LYS A 491 10.65 -16.29 12.55
N ARG A 492 11.97 -16.50 12.40
CA ARG A 492 12.90 -16.72 13.51
C ARG A 492 13.31 -15.42 14.22
N ASP A 493 13.34 -14.30 13.51
CA ASP A 493 13.62 -12.97 14.06
C ASP A 493 12.56 -12.46 15.07
N LYS A 494 11.43 -13.16 15.19
CA LYS A 494 10.35 -12.84 16.15
C LYS A 494 10.49 -13.51 17.51
N ALA A 495 11.43 -14.44 17.70
CA ALA A 495 11.68 -15.05 19.00
C ALA A 495 12.61 -14.12 19.81
N CYS A 496 12.05 -13.48 20.84
CA CYS A 496 12.74 -12.53 21.71
C CYS A 496 13.89 -13.23 22.47
N GLY A 497 15.12 -12.93 22.08
CA GLY A 497 16.36 -13.32 22.74
C GLY A 497 17.53 -12.67 22.01
N ASP A 498 18.55 -12.19 22.75
CA ASP A 498 19.67 -11.42 22.20
C ASP A 498 20.32 -12.11 20.98
N VAL A 499 20.09 -11.55 19.80
CA VAL A 499 20.66 -12.04 18.54
C VAL A 499 22.02 -11.39 18.35
N TRP A 500 23.09 -12.20 18.48
CA TRP A 500 24.45 -11.77 18.24
C TRP A 500 24.84 -12.02 16.79
N TRP A 501 25.15 -10.96 16.03
CA TRP A 501 25.64 -11.06 14.67
C TRP A 501 27.17 -10.96 14.61
N LEU A 502 27.77 -11.86 13.85
CA LEU A 502 29.19 -11.85 13.51
C LEU A 502 29.40 -11.05 12.21
N PRO A 503 30.24 -9.99 12.17
CA PRO A 503 30.55 -9.30 10.93
C PRO A 503 31.30 -10.21 9.96
N GLN A 504 30.88 -10.27 8.69
CA GLN A 504 31.63 -11.00 7.66
C GLN A 504 32.83 -10.18 7.16
N PRO A 505 34.00 -10.80 6.93
CA PRO A 505 35.12 -10.14 6.26
C PRO A 505 34.79 -9.94 4.77
N TYR A 506 34.76 -8.68 4.34
CA TYR A 506 34.57 -8.30 2.94
C TYR A 506 35.87 -8.50 2.14
N GLN A 507 35.83 -9.19 0.99
CA GLN A 507 36.89 -9.13 -0.03
C GLN A 507 36.31 -8.95 -1.44
N GLU A 508 36.88 -7.98 -2.16
CA GLU A 508 36.52 -7.52 -3.52
C GLU A 508 36.82 -8.50 -4.67
N THR A 509 36.99 -9.81 -4.43
CA THR A 509 37.37 -10.74 -5.52
C THR A 509 36.55 -12.02 -5.54
N GLY A 510 35.41 -11.97 -6.26
CA GLY A 510 34.83 -12.99 -7.16
C GLY A 510 34.93 -14.50 -6.89
N ARG A 511 35.19 -15.00 -5.67
CA ARG A 511 35.12 -16.42 -5.32
C ARG A 511 34.09 -16.66 -4.23
N THR A 512 33.12 -17.52 -4.53
CA THR A 512 31.95 -17.84 -3.68
C THR A 512 32.19 -19.09 -2.83
N SER A 513 32.98 -18.95 -1.76
CA SER A 513 32.91 -19.79 -0.55
C SER A 513 33.87 -19.23 0.53
N TYR A 514 33.41 -19.10 1.78
CA TYR A 514 34.27 -18.77 2.92
C TYR A 514 34.72 -20.07 3.59
N GLU A 515 35.74 -20.72 3.05
CA GLU A 515 36.37 -21.89 3.67
C GLU A 515 37.54 -21.46 4.54
N TRP A 516 37.48 -21.80 5.83
CA TRP A 516 38.61 -21.67 6.75
C TRP A 516 39.19 -23.05 7.03
N THR A 517 40.45 -23.26 6.62
CA THR A 517 41.15 -24.54 6.80
C THR A 517 42.31 -24.37 7.78
N ALA A 518 42.35 -25.22 8.81
CA ALA A 518 43.48 -25.32 9.73
C ALA A 518 44.16 -26.69 9.60
N THR A 519 45.50 -26.70 9.51
CA THR A 519 46.34 -27.90 9.39
C THR A 519 47.39 -27.94 10.50
N ARG A 520 47.71 -29.13 11.02
CA ARG A 520 48.82 -29.30 11.97
C ARG A 520 50.19 -29.12 11.27
N PRO A 521 51.13 -28.33 11.81
CA PRO A 521 52.50 -28.27 11.30
C PRO A 521 53.28 -29.56 11.59
N SER A 522 54.12 -30.00 10.66
CA SER A 522 55.10 -31.08 10.88
C SER A 522 56.22 -30.61 11.82
N CYS A 523 56.55 -31.43 12.81
CA CYS A 523 57.42 -31.09 13.94
C CYS A 523 58.85 -30.66 13.56
N SER A 524 59.25 -29.45 13.98
CA SER A 524 60.57 -29.18 14.58
C SER A 524 60.62 -27.76 15.17
N GLY A 525 60.90 -27.64 16.48
CA GLY A 525 61.28 -26.36 17.11
C GLY A 525 60.16 -25.65 17.88
N SER A 526 60.47 -25.26 19.11
CA SER A 526 59.59 -24.72 20.14
C SER A 526 58.97 -23.35 19.79
N SER A 527 57.78 -23.35 19.18
CA SER A 527 56.67 -22.41 19.42
C SER A 527 55.47 -22.88 18.59
N GLN A 528 54.37 -23.30 19.22
CA GLN A 528 53.17 -23.73 18.49
C GLN A 528 52.44 -22.51 17.93
N GLN A 529 52.78 -22.08 16.70
CA GLN A 529 51.97 -21.15 15.93
C GLN A 529 51.00 -21.95 15.05
N LEU A 530 49.70 -21.86 15.37
CA LEU A 530 48.63 -22.22 14.44
C LEU A 530 48.64 -21.17 13.31
N SER A 531 49.00 -21.58 12.09
CA SER A 531 48.88 -20.71 10.92
C SER A 531 47.45 -20.74 10.41
N TRP A 532 46.70 -19.67 10.67
CA TRP A 532 45.43 -19.42 10.02
C TRP A 532 45.71 -18.68 8.71
N ASN A 533 45.48 -19.32 7.56
CA ASN A 533 45.48 -18.59 6.29
C ASN A 533 44.32 -17.58 6.34
N GLY A 534 44.65 -16.29 6.49
CA GLY A 534 43.68 -15.18 6.54
C GLY A 534 43.90 -14.13 7.66
N LEU A 535 44.75 -14.40 8.65
CA LEU A 535 45.06 -13.43 9.73
C LEU A 535 46.52 -12.96 9.69
N THR A 536 46.90 -12.23 8.63
CA THR A 536 48.14 -11.42 8.66
C THR A 536 47.88 -10.12 9.40
N ARG A 537 48.66 -9.90 10.46
CA ARG A 537 48.75 -8.68 11.27
C ARG A 537 49.00 -7.45 10.38
N ARG A 538 47.95 -6.67 10.06
CA ARG A 538 48.12 -5.30 9.54
C ARG A 538 48.28 -4.36 10.73
N THR A 539 49.52 -4.02 11.04
CA THR A 539 49.86 -2.87 11.88
C THR A 539 49.67 -1.59 11.08
N SER A 540 48.55 -0.88 11.29
CA SER A 540 48.47 0.59 11.26
C SER A 540 47.01 1.04 11.41
N ASN A 541 46.69 1.67 12.54
CA ASN A 541 45.58 2.59 12.80
C ASN A 541 44.28 2.42 11.97
N SER A 542 43.35 1.61 12.48
CA SER A 542 41.92 1.81 12.25
C SER A 542 41.12 1.14 13.36
N SER A 543 40.50 1.94 14.21
CA SER A 543 39.56 1.54 15.27
C SER A 543 38.35 0.83 14.66
N LEU A 544 38.12 -0.44 15.02
CA LEU A 544 36.85 -1.13 14.75
C LEU A 544 35.81 -0.62 15.76
N LEU A 545 35.00 0.34 15.31
CA LEU A 545 33.84 0.86 16.02
C LEU A 545 32.71 -0.18 16.02
N MET A 546 32.09 -0.34 17.19
CA MET A 546 30.80 -1.01 17.37
C MET A 546 29.71 -0.11 16.77
N GLU A 547 29.13 -0.47 15.63
CA GLU A 547 27.97 0.24 15.09
C GLU A 547 26.68 -0.48 15.51
N ARG A 548 25.91 0.16 16.40
CA ARG A 548 24.48 -0.13 16.55
C ARG A 548 23.79 0.39 15.29
N GLN A 549 23.41 -0.49 14.35
CA GLN A 549 22.41 -0.11 13.36
C GLN A 549 21.00 -0.28 13.95
N CYS A 550 20.58 0.76 14.65
CA CYS A 550 19.18 1.12 14.76
C CYS A 550 18.80 1.86 13.46
N SER A 551 17.61 1.58 12.91
CA SER A 551 17.12 2.22 11.70
C SER A 551 16.97 3.74 11.87
N ALA A 552 17.61 4.55 11.00
CA ALA A 552 17.06 5.79 10.43
C ALA A 552 18.07 6.49 9.50
N SER A 553 17.64 6.71 8.25
CA SER A 553 17.89 7.81 7.30
C SER A 553 19.13 8.72 7.43
N HIS A 554 19.85 8.94 6.32
CA HIS A 554 19.98 10.28 5.70
C HIS A 554 20.45 10.22 4.22
N TYR A 555 19.87 11.13 3.43
CA TYR A 555 20.30 11.63 2.11
C TYR A 555 21.73 12.22 2.17
N CYS A 556 22.52 12.15 1.08
CA CYS A 556 22.73 13.27 0.14
C CYS A 556 23.76 12.97 -0.98
N GLN A 557 23.60 13.71 -2.09
CA GLN A 557 24.47 13.92 -3.29
C GLN A 557 24.43 12.80 -4.35
N ILE A 558 23.98 13.02 -5.59
CA ILE A 558 23.88 14.22 -6.46
C ILE A 558 22.46 14.40 -7.00
#